data_AF-A0A954KXD3-F1
#
_entry.id   AF-A0A954KXD3-F1
#
_cell.length_a   1.000
_cell.length_b   1.000
_cell.length_c   1.000
_cell.angle_alpha   90.00
_cell.angle_beta   90.00
_cell.angle_gamma   90.00
#
_symmetry.space_group_name_H-M   'P 1'
#
loop_
_entity.id
_entity.type
_entity.pdbx_description
1 polymer ?
#
loop_
_entity_poly.entity_id
_entity_poly.type
_entity_poly.pdbx_seq_one_letter_code
_entity_poly.pdbx_strand_id
1 'polypeptide(L)'
;SVESISPPSPGYKTGPDQNRFLSMGGFGGLMVGVFLSFLLEMSDRGFRSANEINRFLGASVIGHIPQIDAERGSRVVKDRNVDKNLAVFQRPRSNVAEAYRGVRTSLLFGIEDKSHTMIQVTSPDPGDGKSTLSSNLAAALAGSGKSVLLMDVDLRKPRQHKIFNYDLDDGGVTSVMDGTHTIEEAAHKTVVDNLWMLTAGPRVEHPGELLLSPKFGELLAEAKEKYDFVIVDTPPVLPVTDSATIAPSVDGVILVFRLTKHSKPHAMQAIQELEMVGARIVGVVVNGVGSNSGYNYGSSEYGYRYGSGYGRYEYRDKDEPKKPRTVDPPEQRAG
;
A
#
# COMPACT_ATOMS: atom_id res chain seq x y z
N SER A 1 87.58 9.13 -53.23
CA SER A 1 86.84 7.87 -53.24
C SER A 1 85.93 7.83 -52.04
N VAL A 2 84.62 7.94 -52.24
CA VAL A 2 83.63 7.65 -51.20
C VAL A 2 82.72 6.59 -51.81
N GLU A 3 82.90 5.36 -51.37
CA GLU A 3 82.19 4.19 -51.86
C GLU A 3 80.82 4.13 -51.18
N SER A 4 79.76 4.18 -51.98
CA SER A 4 78.38 4.10 -51.50
C SER A 4 78.05 2.63 -51.20
N ILE A 5 77.76 2.33 -49.94
CA ILE A 5 77.79 0.96 -49.40
C ILE A 5 76.45 0.21 -49.51
N SER A 6 75.36 0.79 -50.04
CA SER A 6 74.11 0.08 -50.46
C SER A 6 73.02 1.05 -50.96
N PRO A 7 72.20 0.67 -51.95
CA PRO A 7 71.01 1.44 -52.33
C PRO A 7 69.91 1.37 -51.25
N PRO A 8 69.14 2.46 -51.02
CA PRO A 8 68.07 2.49 -50.03
C PRO A 8 66.94 1.52 -50.41
N SER A 9 66.46 0.74 -49.44
CA SER A 9 65.30 -0.13 -49.61
C SER A 9 63.99 0.67 -49.57
N PRO A 10 62.91 0.22 -50.26
CA PRO A 10 61.62 0.89 -50.20
C PRO A 10 61.07 0.90 -48.77
N GLY A 11 60.81 2.09 -48.23
CA GLY A 11 60.17 2.24 -46.92
C GLY A 11 58.70 1.81 -46.98
N TYR A 12 58.27 0.97 -46.05
CA TYR A 12 56.85 0.60 -45.90
C TYR A 12 56.14 1.59 -44.98
N LYS A 13 54.90 1.98 -45.32
CA LYS A 13 54.03 2.74 -44.42
C LYS A 13 53.66 1.85 -43.22
N THR A 14 54.27 2.10 -42.06
CA THR A 14 53.90 1.48 -40.79
C THR A 14 52.94 2.42 -40.04
N GLY A 15 51.68 2.46 -40.46
CA GLY A 15 50.61 3.16 -39.74
C GLY A 15 49.70 2.15 -39.03
N PRO A 16 49.05 2.50 -37.92
CA PRO A 16 48.04 1.64 -37.33
C PRO A 16 46.92 1.39 -38.33
N ASP A 17 46.48 0.14 -38.45
CA ASP A 17 45.30 -0.22 -39.25
C ASP A 17 44.05 0.31 -38.52
N GLN A 18 43.66 1.53 -38.87
CA GLN A 18 42.58 2.26 -38.21
C GLN A 18 41.27 1.46 -38.23
N ASN A 19 40.99 0.74 -39.32
CA ASN A 19 39.79 -0.09 -39.44
C ASN A 19 39.82 -1.25 -38.44
N ARG A 20 40.98 -1.90 -38.27
CA ARG A 20 41.15 -2.99 -37.31
C ARG A 20 41.01 -2.53 -35.86
N PHE A 21 41.61 -1.40 -35.48
CA PHE A 21 41.45 -0.86 -34.12
C PHE A 21 40.03 -0.37 -33.87
N LEU A 22 39.39 0.25 -34.86
CA LEU A 22 38.00 0.68 -34.77
C LEU A 22 37.04 -0.51 -34.64
N SER A 23 37.24 -1.58 -35.41
CA SER A 23 36.41 -2.79 -35.32
C SER A 23 36.61 -3.50 -33.98
N MET A 24 37.85 -3.60 -33.49
CA MET A 24 38.13 -4.20 -32.18
C MET A 24 37.55 -3.37 -31.03
N GLY A 25 37.68 -2.05 -31.09
CA GLY A 25 37.10 -1.14 -30.10
C GLY A 25 35.57 -1.16 -30.11
N GLY A 26 34.97 -1.16 -31.31
CA GLY A 26 33.52 -1.27 -31.48
C GLY A 26 32.97 -2.59 -30.94
N PHE A 27 33.60 -3.71 -31.27
CA PHE A 27 33.20 -5.03 -30.79
C PHE A 27 33.42 -5.17 -29.27
N GLY A 28 34.56 -4.71 -28.75
CA GLY A 28 34.85 -4.69 -27.32
C GLY A 28 33.86 -3.83 -26.54
N GLY A 29 33.54 -2.63 -27.04
CA GLY A 29 32.56 -1.73 -26.44
C GLY A 29 31.16 -2.34 -26.41
N LEU A 30 30.73 -3.00 -27.50
CA LEU A 30 29.44 -3.70 -27.55
C LEU A 30 29.40 -4.87 -26.57
N MET A 31 30.45 -5.68 -26.51
CA MET A 31 30.56 -6.79 -25.55
C MET A 31 30.47 -6.30 -24.10
N VAL A 32 31.21 -5.24 -23.76
CA VAL A 32 31.15 -4.63 -22.42
C VAL A 32 29.77 -4.04 -22.13
N GLY A 33 29.15 -3.38 -23.10
CA GLY A 33 27.81 -2.82 -22.96
C GLY A 33 26.74 -3.89 -22.68
N VAL A 34 26.76 -4.98 -23.45
CA VAL A 34 25.86 -6.13 -23.24
C VAL A 34 26.13 -6.77 -21.88
N PHE A 35 27.40 -7.02 -21.54
CA PHE A 35 27.77 -7.59 -20.25
C PHE A 35 27.31 -6.73 -19.07
N LEU A 36 27.53 -5.42 -19.14
CA LEU A 36 27.08 -4.48 -18.12
C LEU A 36 25.54 -4.43 -18.02
N SER A 37 24.83 -4.49 -19.14
CA SER A 37 23.37 -4.59 -19.15
C SER A 37 22.90 -5.85 -18.41
N PHE A 38 23.55 -7.01 -18.60
CA PHE A 38 23.23 -8.22 -17.87
C PHE A 38 23.55 -8.11 -16.37
N LEU A 39 24.67 -7.49 -15.99
CA LEU A 39 25.01 -7.28 -14.58
C LEU A 39 24.01 -6.35 -13.87
N LEU A 40 23.58 -5.28 -14.54
CA LEU A 40 22.57 -4.35 -14.03
C LEU A 40 21.22 -5.05 -13.88
N GLU A 41 20.84 -5.89 -14.85
CA GLU A 41 19.62 -6.71 -14.82
C GLU A 41 19.64 -7.73 -13.67
N MET A 42 20.78 -8.42 -13.45
CA MET A 42 20.95 -9.37 -12.35
C MET A 42 20.96 -8.69 -10.96
N SER A 43 21.29 -7.39 -10.90
CA SER A 43 21.23 -6.61 -9.67
C SER A 43 19.81 -6.20 -9.28
N ASP A 44 18.85 -6.23 -10.22
CA ASP A 44 17.45 -5.97 -9.89
C ASP A 44 16.81 -7.23 -9.29
N ARG A 45 16.57 -7.17 -7.97
CA ARG A 45 15.93 -8.24 -7.20
C ARG A 45 14.51 -7.85 -6.80
N GLY A 46 13.81 -7.06 -7.60
CA GLY A 46 12.37 -6.84 -7.44
C GLY A 46 11.52 -8.00 -7.97
N PHE A 47 10.25 -8.06 -7.54
CA PHE A 47 9.26 -8.92 -8.19
C PHE A 47 8.76 -8.29 -9.49
N ARG A 48 8.48 -9.13 -10.51
CA ARG A 48 8.02 -8.70 -11.84
C ARG A 48 6.58 -9.09 -12.17
N SER A 49 5.98 -9.99 -11.40
CA SER A 49 4.57 -10.38 -11.55
C SER A 49 3.97 -10.95 -10.28
N ALA A 50 2.64 -10.98 -10.19
CA ALA A 50 1.93 -11.63 -9.09
C ALA A 50 2.19 -13.14 -9.04
N ASN A 51 2.36 -13.77 -10.21
CA ASN A 51 2.72 -15.20 -10.31
C ASN A 51 4.11 -15.48 -9.72
N GLU A 52 5.04 -14.54 -9.87
CA GLU A 52 6.35 -14.64 -9.24
C GLU A 52 6.22 -14.56 -7.73
N ILE A 53 5.44 -13.60 -7.22
CA ILE A 53 5.16 -13.48 -5.78
C ILE A 53 4.58 -14.79 -5.24
N ASN A 54 3.49 -15.28 -5.83
CA ASN A 54 2.85 -16.53 -5.39
C ASN A 54 3.84 -17.72 -5.39
N ARG A 55 4.71 -17.81 -6.41
CA ARG A 55 5.69 -18.90 -6.53
C ARG A 55 6.79 -18.84 -5.46
N PHE A 56 7.34 -17.65 -5.21
CA PHE A 56 8.48 -17.50 -4.29
C PHE A 56 8.06 -17.36 -2.84
N LEU A 57 6.87 -16.82 -2.59
CA LEU A 57 6.37 -16.52 -1.25
C LEU A 57 5.37 -17.57 -0.74
N GLY A 58 4.85 -18.44 -1.61
CA GLY A 58 3.82 -19.42 -1.22
C GLY A 58 2.47 -18.80 -0.80
N ALA A 59 2.35 -17.47 -0.87
CA ALA A 59 1.19 -16.71 -0.43
C ALA A 59 0.49 -16.04 -1.62
N SER A 60 -0.85 -16.05 -1.59
CA SER A 60 -1.65 -15.45 -2.65
C SER A 60 -1.62 -13.92 -2.60
N VAL A 61 -1.39 -13.26 -3.74
CA VAL A 61 -1.57 -11.81 -3.84
C VAL A 61 -3.06 -11.47 -3.84
N ILE A 62 -3.54 -10.81 -2.79
CA ILE A 62 -4.96 -10.48 -2.57
C ILE A 62 -5.33 -9.07 -3.04
N GLY A 63 -4.34 -8.23 -3.39
CA GLY A 63 -4.61 -6.94 -4.00
C GLY A 63 -3.36 -6.16 -4.42
N HIS A 64 -3.60 -5.20 -5.30
CA HIS A 64 -2.61 -4.26 -5.81
C HIS A 64 -3.12 -2.84 -5.54
N ILE A 65 -2.42 -2.11 -4.68
CA ILE A 65 -2.79 -0.75 -4.33
C ILE A 65 -2.01 0.20 -5.25
N PRO A 66 -2.70 0.99 -6.08
CA PRO A 66 -2.03 1.97 -6.91
C PRO A 66 -1.42 3.06 -6.05
N GLN A 67 -0.39 3.73 -6.57
CA GLN A 67 0.18 4.88 -5.89
C GLN A 67 -0.91 5.94 -5.66
N ILE A 68 -1.02 6.43 -4.42
CA ILE A 68 -1.99 7.48 -4.05
C ILE A 68 -1.47 8.81 -4.61
N ASP A 69 -1.66 9.02 -5.90
CA ASP A 69 -1.41 10.30 -6.52
C ASP A 69 -2.58 11.24 -6.24
N ALA A 70 -2.32 12.55 -6.37
CA ALA A 70 -3.39 13.53 -6.43
C ALA A 70 -4.15 13.32 -7.76
N GLU A 71 -5.07 12.35 -7.80
CA GLU A 71 -5.98 12.15 -8.92
C GLU A 71 -6.66 13.50 -9.22
N ARG A 72 -6.37 14.04 -10.41
CA ARG A 72 -7.04 15.24 -10.92
C ARG A 72 -8.51 14.91 -11.14
N GLY A 73 -9.41 15.49 -10.36
CA GLY A 73 -10.86 15.47 -10.63
C GLY A 73 -11.71 14.60 -9.70
N SER A 74 -11.12 13.82 -8.79
CA SER A 74 -11.90 13.07 -7.79
C SER A 74 -12.48 14.05 -6.76
N ARG A 75 -13.82 14.08 -6.59
CA ARG A 75 -14.49 14.87 -5.55
C ARG A 75 -13.96 14.43 -4.18
N VAL A 76 -13.11 15.26 -3.58
CA VAL A 76 -12.58 15.05 -2.23
C VAL A 76 -13.69 15.42 -1.25
N VAL A 77 -14.10 14.48 -0.40
CA VAL A 77 -14.87 14.80 0.81
C VAL A 77 -13.91 15.58 1.69
N LYS A 78 -13.98 16.91 1.70
CA LYS A 78 -13.05 17.75 2.48
C LYS A 78 -13.40 17.69 3.97
N ASP A 79 -13.19 16.54 4.58
CA ASP A 79 -12.97 16.51 6.02
C ASP A 79 -11.49 16.85 6.27
N ARG A 80 -11.25 17.99 6.91
CA ARG A 80 -9.89 18.47 7.22
C ARG A 80 -9.27 17.72 8.39
N ASN A 81 -10.06 16.97 9.15
CA ASN A 81 -9.63 16.28 10.35
C ASN A 81 -9.10 14.88 10.06
N VAL A 82 -9.07 14.42 8.81
CA VAL A 82 -8.57 13.08 8.48
C VAL A 82 -7.57 13.17 7.33
N ASP A 83 -6.48 12.40 7.43
CA ASP A 83 -5.43 12.41 6.44
C ASP A 83 -5.95 11.93 5.07
N LYS A 84 -5.45 12.56 4.00
CA LYS A 84 -5.77 12.21 2.59
C LYS A 84 -5.51 10.75 2.23
N ASN A 85 -4.66 10.06 3.00
CA ASN A 85 -4.31 8.67 2.81
C ASN A 85 -5.45 7.73 3.22
N LEU A 86 -6.46 8.17 3.98
CA LEU A 86 -7.71 7.41 4.19
C LEU A 86 -8.62 7.53 2.95
N ALA A 87 -8.14 7.01 1.82
CA ALA A 87 -8.76 7.12 0.50
C ALA A 87 -10.20 6.58 0.46
N VAL A 88 -10.50 5.49 1.19
CA VAL A 88 -11.85 4.91 1.24
C VAL A 88 -12.89 5.92 1.74
N PHE A 89 -12.51 6.79 2.67
CA PHE A 89 -13.38 7.85 3.22
C PHE A 89 -13.28 9.16 2.44
N GLN A 90 -12.04 9.63 2.19
CA GLN A 90 -11.77 10.92 1.55
C GLN A 90 -12.14 10.96 0.06
N ARG A 91 -12.00 9.82 -0.64
CA ARG A 91 -12.20 9.68 -2.09
C ARG A 91 -12.91 8.35 -2.40
N PRO A 92 -14.15 8.15 -1.93
CA PRO A 92 -14.82 6.85 -1.96
C PRO A 92 -15.08 6.31 -3.36
N ARG A 93 -15.02 7.14 -4.41
CA ARG A 93 -15.21 6.75 -5.82
C ARG A 93 -13.90 6.66 -6.63
N SER A 94 -12.75 6.74 -5.96
CA SER A 94 -11.44 6.64 -6.63
C SER A 94 -11.04 5.19 -6.91
N ASN A 95 -10.15 4.98 -7.87
CA ASN A 95 -9.60 3.65 -8.16
C ASN A 95 -8.83 3.09 -6.96
N VAL A 96 -8.17 3.96 -6.19
CA VAL A 96 -7.50 3.60 -4.93
C VAL A 96 -8.50 3.03 -3.92
N ALA A 97 -9.67 3.67 -3.75
CA ALA A 97 -10.70 3.18 -2.83
C ALA A 97 -11.27 1.82 -3.28
N GLU A 98 -11.50 1.63 -4.57
CA GLU A 98 -11.91 0.34 -5.12
C GLU A 98 -10.85 -0.75 -4.92
N ALA A 99 -9.56 -0.42 -5.03
CA ALA A 99 -8.47 -1.37 -4.75
C ALA A 99 -8.52 -1.89 -3.30
N TYR A 100 -8.76 -1.01 -2.32
CA TYR A 100 -8.95 -1.43 -0.92
C TYR A 100 -10.22 -2.25 -0.70
N ARG A 101 -11.33 -1.94 -1.39
CA ARG A 101 -12.55 -2.78 -1.37
C ARG A 101 -12.30 -4.15 -2.03
N GLY A 102 -11.43 -4.22 -3.02
CA GLY A 102 -10.92 -5.46 -3.61
C GLY A 102 -10.18 -6.30 -2.58
N VAL A 103 -9.20 -5.71 -1.85
CA VAL A 103 -8.48 -6.41 -0.76
C VAL A 103 -9.45 -6.94 0.29
N ARG A 104 -10.41 -6.12 0.74
CA ARG A 104 -11.47 -6.55 1.66
C ARG A 104 -12.23 -7.77 1.13
N THR A 105 -12.64 -7.73 -0.14
CA THR A 105 -13.42 -8.81 -0.75
C THR A 105 -12.61 -10.10 -0.80
N SER A 106 -11.35 -10.04 -1.24
CA SER A 106 -10.43 -11.18 -1.23
C SER A 106 -10.22 -11.74 0.18
N LEU A 107 -10.07 -10.86 1.18
CA LEU A 107 -9.91 -11.24 2.58
C LEU A 107 -11.14 -12.00 3.09
N LEU A 108 -12.35 -11.48 2.85
CA LEU A 108 -13.59 -12.13 3.28
C LEU A 108 -13.83 -13.49 2.60
N PHE A 109 -13.32 -13.70 1.37
CA PHE A 109 -13.35 -15.02 0.72
C PHE A 109 -12.31 -15.99 1.27
N GLY A 110 -11.18 -15.49 1.78
CA GLY A 110 -10.06 -16.30 2.27
C GLY A 110 -10.17 -16.72 3.74
N ILE A 111 -11.00 -16.03 4.53
CA ILE A 111 -11.25 -16.37 5.93
C ILE A 111 -12.45 -17.32 6.00
N GLU A 112 -12.36 -18.33 6.87
CA GLU A 112 -13.49 -19.19 7.22
C GLU A 112 -14.65 -18.37 7.81
N ASP A 113 -15.89 -18.87 7.72
CA ASP A 113 -17.08 -18.20 8.25
C ASP A 113 -17.04 -18.15 9.80
N LYS A 114 -16.30 -17.17 10.32
CA LYS A 114 -16.10 -16.89 11.74
C LYS A 114 -16.85 -15.60 12.09
N SER A 115 -17.47 -15.59 13.27
CA SER A 115 -18.14 -14.39 13.80
C SER A 115 -17.15 -13.27 14.15
N HIS A 116 -15.95 -13.64 14.63
CA HIS A 116 -14.90 -12.70 15.03
C HIS A 116 -13.57 -13.06 14.38
N THR A 117 -12.96 -12.10 13.70
CA THR A 117 -11.67 -12.29 13.01
C THR A 117 -10.68 -11.20 13.40
N MET A 118 -9.50 -11.60 13.86
CA MET A 118 -8.36 -10.71 14.07
C MET A 118 -7.34 -10.87 12.96
N ILE A 119 -7.00 -9.77 12.29
CA ILE A 119 -6.03 -9.73 11.18
C ILE A 119 -4.90 -8.78 11.52
N GLN A 120 -3.68 -9.32 11.53
CA GLN A 120 -2.48 -8.51 11.58
C GLN A 120 -2.13 -7.97 10.19
N VAL A 121 -1.73 -6.71 10.14
CA VAL A 121 -1.09 -6.12 8.96
C VAL A 121 0.35 -5.76 9.32
N THR A 122 1.29 -6.25 8.52
CA THR A 122 2.72 -5.99 8.69
C THR A 122 3.43 -5.84 7.34
N SER A 123 4.71 -5.48 7.38
CA SER A 123 5.56 -5.35 6.19
C SER A 123 6.98 -5.84 6.46
N PRO A 124 7.75 -6.19 5.41
CA PRO A 124 9.18 -6.43 5.56
C PRO A 124 9.91 -5.18 6.07
N ASP A 125 9.64 -4.02 5.46
CA ASP A 125 10.40 -2.80 5.69
C ASP A 125 9.54 -1.61 6.16
N PRO A 126 10.15 -0.62 6.83
CA PRO A 126 9.52 0.67 7.06
C PRO A 126 9.15 1.38 5.75
N GLY A 127 7.94 1.92 5.66
CA GLY A 127 7.49 2.71 4.50
C GLY A 127 6.77 1.92 3.41
N ASP A 128 6.60 0.60 3.59
CA ASP A 128 5.85 -0.27 2.68
C ASP A 128 4.33 0.01 2.63
N GLY A 129 3.83 0.80 3.58
CA GLY A 129 2.45 1.27 3.60
C GLY A 129 1.49 0.44 4.45
N LYS A 130 1.99 -0.38 5.38
CA LYS A 130 1.22 -1.12 6.40
C LYS A 130 0.12 -0.28 7.06
N SER A 131 0.46 0.84 7.68
CA SER A 131 -0.51 1.68 8.38
C SER A 131 -1.58 2.29 7.47
N THR A 132 -1.23 2.60 6.22
CA THR A 132 -2.19 3.07 5.21
C THR A 132 -3.10 1.94 4.74
N LEU A 133 -2.58 0.74 4.57
CA LEU A 133 -3.39 -0.44 4.25
C LEU A 133 -4.34 -0.76 5.41
N SER A 134 -3.84 -0.82 6.65
CA SER A 134 -4.62 -1.13 7.86
C SER A 134 -5.83 -0.20 8.00
N SER A 135 -5.60 1.11 7.91
CA SER A 135 -6.66 2.12 8.03
C SER A 135 -7.72 2.04 6.93
N ASN A 136 -7.32 1.88 5.67
CA ASN A 136 -8.27 1.78 4.57
C ASN A 136 -8.99 0.43 4.53
N LEU A 137 -8.32 -0.65 4.88
CA LEU A 137 -8.95 -1.97 4.99
C LEU A 137 -10.00 -1.97 6.11
N ALA A 138 -9.66 -1.41 7.28
CA ALA A 138 -10.60 -1.26 8.39
C ALA A 138 -11.82 -0.42 7.99
N ALA A 139 -11.62 0.72 7.31
CA ALA A 139 -12.71 1.54 6.79
C ALA A 139 -13.56 0.81 5.73
N ALA A 140 -12.94 0.00 4.87
CA ALA A 140 -13.65 -0.78 3.86
C ALA A 140 -14.50 -1.90 4.49
N LEU A 141 -14.00 -2.55 5.54
CA LEU A 141 -14.73 -3.54 6.34
C LEU A 141 -15.91 -2.89 7.07
N ALA A 142 -15.68 -1.75 7.73
CA ALA A 142 -16.72 -1.03 8.45
C ALA A 142 -17.86 -0.56 7.52
N GLY A 143 -17.49 -0.11 6.31
CA GLY A 143 -18.44 0.23 5.25
C GLY A 143 -19.27 -0.95 4.70
N SER A 144 -18.97 -2.19 5.10
CA SER A 144 -19.82 -3.37 4.83
C SER A 144 -20.79 -3.69 5.97
N GLY A 145 -20.89 -2.82 6.98
CA GLY A 145 -21.77 -2.97 8.14
C GLY A 145 -21.17 -3.80 9.28
N LYS A 146 -19.89 -4.19 9.19
CA LYS A 146 -19.18 -4.89 10.25
C LYS A 146 -18.74 -3.92 11.34
N SER A 147 -18.78 -4.36 12.60
CA SER A 147 -18.13 -3.65 13.70
C SER A 147 -16.62 -3.91 13.63
N VAL A 148 -15.82 -2.85 13.53
CA VAL A 148 -14.37 -2.96 13.29
C VAL A 148 -13.59 -2.16 14.32
N LEU A 149 -12.58 -2.79 14.93
CA LEU A 149 -11.54 -2.11 15.70
C LEU A 149 -10.24 -2.05 14.90
N LEU A 150 -9.67 -0.87 14.74
CA LEU A 150 -8.30 -0.67 14.28
C LEU A 150 -7.40 -0.39 15.49
N MET A 151 -6.41 -1.25 15.71
CA MET A 151 -5.48 -1.18 16.83
C MET A 151 -4.08 -0.83 16.32
N ASP A 152 -3.48 0.27 16.81
CA ASP A 152 -2.09 0.65 16.47
C ASP A 152 -1.11 0.06 17.49
N VAL A 153 -0.43 -1.01 17.09
CA VAL A 153 0.54 -1.74 17.93
C VAL A 153 1.98 -1.41 17.51
N ASP A 154 2.19 -0.49 16.57
CA ASP A 154 3.51 0.10 16.30
C ASP A 154 3.84 1.17 17.36
N LEU A 155 4.05 0.72 18.60
CA LEU A 155 4.37 1.57 19.75
C LEU A 155 5.68 2.38 19.59
N ARG A 156 6.53 1.99 18.63
CA ARG A 156 7.80 2.66 18.34
C ARG A 156 7.60 3.87 17.43
N LYS A 157 6.78 3.73 16.39
CA LYS A 157 6.52 4.77 15.40
C LYS A 157 5.03 4.80 15.04
N PRO A 158 4.13 5.11 16.00
CA PRO A 158 2.69 5.04 15.78
C PRO A 158 2.27 6.02 14.70
N ARG A 159 1.30 5.62 13.88
CA ARG A 159 0.86 6.38 12.70
C ARG A 159 -0.64 6.56 12.62
N GLN A 160 -1.43 5.68 13.21
CA GLN A 160 -2.88 5.71 13.03
C GLN A 160 -3.51 6.96 13.65
N HIS A 161 -3.02 7.40 14.82
CA HIS A 161 -3.45 8.65 15.44
C HIS A 161 -3.30 9.87 14.50
N LYS A 162 -2.29 9.89 13.62
CA LYS A 162 -2.11 10.96 12.62
C LYS A 162 -3.10 10.86 11.47
N ILE A 163 -3.48 9.64 11.09
CA ILE A 163 -4.42 9.40 10.00
C ILE A 163 -5.82 9.86 10.42
N PHE A 164 -6.22 9.57 11.66
CA PHE A 164 -7.54 9.89 12.19
C PHE A 164 -7.58 11.17 13.06
N ASN A 165 -6.44 11.84 13.24
CA ASN A 165 -6.27 13.07 14.03
C ASN A 165 -6.74 12.94 15.50
N TYR A 166 -6.21 11.93 16.18
CA TYR A 166 -6.33 11.76 17.64
C TYR A 166 -5.03 12.12 18.35
N ASP A 167 -5.15 12.55 19.60
CA ASP A 167 -4.00 12.64 20.50
C ASP A 167 -3.64 11.24 21.03
N LEU A 168 -2.36 10.99 21.26
CA LEU A 168 -1.91 9.75 21.90
C LEU A 168 -2.15 9.77 23.41
N ASP A 169 -2.29 10.97 24.01
CA ASP A 169 -2.53 11.12 25.44
C ASP A 169 -3.99 10.88 25.85
N ASP A 170 -4.91 10.79 24.88
CA ASP A 170 -6.35 10.53 25.10
C ASP A 170 -6.67 9.06 25.43
N GLY A 171 -5.65 8.20 25.49
CA GLY A 171 -5.80 6.77 25.71
C GLY A 171 -5.43 5.93 24.49
N GLY A 172 -5.02 4.69 24.75
CA GLY A 172 -4.66 3.73 23.71
C GLY A 172 -4.20 2.39 24.28
N VAL A 173 -3.50 1.60 23.47
CA VAL A 173 -2.95 0.30 23.85
C VAL A 173 -2.16 0.41 25.14
N THR A 174 -1.20 1.35 25.25
CA THR A 174 -0.36 1.47 26.45
C THR A 174 -1.17 1.86 27.69
N SER A 175 -2.16 2.75 27.56
CA SER A 175 -3.04 3.15 28.66
C SER A 175 -3.87 1.99 29.21
N VAL A 176 -4.36 1.10 28.34
CA VAL A 176 -5.10 -0.10 28.74
C VAL A 176 -4.17 -1.11 29.42
N MET A 177 -2.97 -1.28 28.88
CA MET A 177 -1.95 -2.18 29.43
C MET A 177 -1.49 -1.76 30.84
N ASP A 178 -1.41 -0.46 31.09
CA ASP A 178 -1.11 0.13 32.39
C ASP A 178 -2.34 0.14 33.34
N GLY A 179 -3.52 -0.25 32.87
CA GLY A 179 -4.76 -0.33 33.64
C GLY A 179 -5.38 1.04 33.97
N THR A 180 -4.93 2.09 33.28
CA THR A 180 -5.47 3.45 33.47
C THR A 180 -6.81 3.65 32.75
N HIS A 181 -7.07 2.85 31.71
CA HIS A 181 -8.29 2.89 30.91
C HIS A 181 -8.76 1.46 30.63
N THR A 182 -10.06 1.27 30.51
CA THR A 182 -10.65 0.10 29.84
C THR A 182 -10.54 0.22 28.33
N ILE A 183 -10.72 -0.88 27.59
CA ILE A 183 -10.73 -0.83 26.12
C ILE A 183 -11.86 0.05 25.59
N GLU A 184 -13.03 0.09 26.26
CA GLU A 184 -14.15 0.95 25.87
C GLU A 184 -13.87 2.43 26.05
N GLU A 185 -13.13 2.80 27.09
CA GLU A 185 -12.74 4.18 27.35
C GLU A 185 -11.65 4.64 26.36
N ALA A 186 -10.71 3.75 26.01
CA ALA A 186 -9.59 4.06 25.13
C ALA A 186 -9.89 3.89 23.63
N ALA A 187 -10.95 3.17 23.24
CA ALA A 187 -11.33 2.98 21.84
C ALA A 187 -12.21 4.13 21.33
N HIS A 188 -11.63 5.00 20.51
CA HIS A 188 -12.33 6.17 19.98
C HIS A 188 -13.19 5.83 18.76
N LYS A 189 -14.43 6.32 18.72
CA LYS A 189 -15.26 6.29 17.51
C LYS A 189 -14.66 7.20 16.45
N THR A 190 -14.44 6.67 15.25
CA THR A 190 -13.88 7.42 14.12
C THR A 190 -14.95 8.16 13.31
N VAL A 191 -14.50 8.95 12.32
CA VAL A 191 -15.40 9.57 11.32
C VAL A 191 -16.07 8.55 10.39
N VAL A 192 -15.59 7.29 10.40
CA VAL A 192 -16.16 6.20 9.61
C VAL A 192 -17.12 5.42 10.52
N ASP A 193 -18.38 5.31 10.11
CA ASP A 193 -19.38 4.54 10.85
C ASP A 193 -18.93 3.09 11.04
N ASN A 194 -19.20 2.53 12.22
CA ASN A 194 -18.81 1.19 12.65
C ASN A 194 -17.28 0.93 12.72
N LEU A 195 -16.47 1.99 12.72
CA LEU A 195 -15.02 1.89 12.94
C LEU A 195 -14.61 2.60 14.22
N TRP A 196 -13.93 1.85 15.09
CA TRP A 196 -13.28 2.31 16.30
C TRP A 196 -11.76 2.25 16.14
N MET A 197 -11.06 3.15 16.82
CA MET A 197 -9.61 3.26 16.82
C MET A 197 -9.08 3.15 18.24
N LEU A 198 -8.25 2.14 18.50
CA LEU A 198 -7.42 2.08 19.70
C LEU A 198 -6.00 2.52 19.32
N THR A 199 -5.66 3.77 19.64
CA THR A 199 -4.34 4.32 19.32
C THR A 199 -3.24 3.56 20.06
N ALA A 200 -1.97 3.81 19.74
CA ALA A 200 -0.87 3.24 20.51
C ALA A 200 -0.86 3.69 21.98
N GLY A 201 -1.42 4.87 22.28
CA GLY A 201 -1.33 5.53 23.57
C GLY A 201 0.02 6.23 23.79
N PRO A 202 0.26 6.73 25.02
CA PRO A 202 1.50 7.42 25.38
C PRO A 202 2.74 6.55 25.16
N ARG A 203 3.87 7.21 24.88
CA ARG A 203 5.14 6.53 24.60
C ARG A 203 5.68 5.84 25.84
N VAL A 204 6.03 4.56 25.69
CA VAL A 204 6.64 3.73 26.74
C VAL A 204 8.12 3.46 26.49
N GLU A 205 8.88 3.15 27.54
CA GLU A 205 10.32 2.88 27.46
C GLU A 205 10.64 1.53 26.82
N HIS A 206 9.85 0.49 27.14
CA HIS A 206 10.08 -0.91 26.71
C HIS A 206 8.90 -1.51 25.92
N PRO A 207 8.64 -1.06 24.67
CA PRO A 207 7.51 -1.53 23.87
C PRO A 207 7.41 -3.05 23.71
N GLY A 208 8.52 -3.73 23.40
CA GLY A 208 8.51 -5.16 23.10
C GLY A 208 8.11 -6.03 24.31
N GLU A 209 8.53 -5.64 25.52
CA GLU A 209 8.18 -6.36 26.76
C GLU A 209 6.69 -6.25 27.07
N LEU A 210 6.12 -5.07 26.83
CA LEU A 210 4.69 -4.82 27.02
C LEU A 210 3.84 -5.71 26.09
N LEU A 211 4.24 -5.86 24.83
CA LEU A 211 3.56 -6.72 23.85
C LEU A 211 3.71 -8.23 24.11
N LEU A 212 4.75 -8.63 24.86
CA LEU A 212 4.96 -10.02 25.28
C LEU A 212 4.23 -10.37 26.59
N SER A 213 3.65 -9.38 27.26
CA SER A 213 3.02 -9.60 28.55
C SER A 213 1.66 -10.34 28.42
N PRO A 214 1.25 -11.13 29.44
CA PRO A 214 -0.04 -11.81 29.43
C PRO A 214 -1.24 -10.86 29.24
N LYS A 215 -1.16 -9.66 29.82
CA LYS A 215 -2.17 -8.60 29.68
C LYS A 215 -2.44 -8.22 28.21
N PHE A 216 -1.44 -8.31 27.35
CA PHE A 216 -1.63 -7.99 25.93
C PHE A 216 -2.46 -9.08 25.25
N GLY A 217 -2.23 -10.35 25.60
CA GLY A 217 -3.09 -11.45 25.17
C GLY A 217 -4.54 -11.28 25.64
N GLU A 218 -4.75 -10.84 26.89
CA GLU A 218 -6.07 -10.52 27.42
C GLU A 218 -6.75 -9.39 26.64
N LEU A 219 -6.02 -8.30 26.33
CA LEU A 219 -6.50 -7.20 25.49
C LEU A 219 -6.92 -7.68 24.08
N LEU A 220 -6.11 -8.53 23.45
CA LEU A 220 -6.45 -9.07 22.13
C LEU A 220 -7.71 -9.95 22.18
N ALA A 221 -7.83 -10.79 23.21
CA ALA A 221 -9.01 -11.64 23.40
C ALA A 221 -10.27 -10.80 23.63
N GLU A 222 -10.20 -9.82 24.51
CA GLU A 222 -11.30 -8.89 24.81
C GLU A 222 -11.72 -8.09 23.57
N ALA A 223 -10.76 -7.59 22.78
CA ALA A 223 -11.03 -6.91 21.53
C ALA A 223 -11.73 -7.84 20.52
N LYS A 224 -11.27 -9.10 20.41
CA LYS A 224 -11.85 -10.07 19.48
C LYS A 224 -13.30 -10.39 19.80
N GLU A 225 -13.68 -10.47 21.08
CA GLU A 225 -15.05 -10.75 21.49
C GLU A 225 -16.03 -9.60 21.21
N LYS A 226 -15.54 -8.35 21.19
CA LYS A 226 -16.38 -7.15 21.06
C LYS A 226 -16.63 -6.69 19.63
N TYR A 227 -15.75 -7.04 18.70
CA TYR A 227 -15.81 -6.57 17.31
C TYR A 227 -15.84 -7.74 16.32
N ASP A 228 -16.57 -7.60 15.22
CA ASP A 228 -16.59 -8.60 14.15
C ASP A 228 -15.18 -8.74 13.53
N PHE A 229 -14.48 -7.60 13.40
CA PHE A 229 -13.10 -7.54 12.90
C PHE A 229 -12.20 -6.70 13.80
N VAL A 230 -11.00 -7.22 14.07
CA VAL A 230 -9.91 -6.46 14.69
C VAL A 230 -8.73 -6.41 13.70
N ILE A 231 -8.40 -5.22 13.23
CA ILE A 231 -7.22 -4.98 12.38
C ILE A 231 -6.08 -4.47 13.24
N VAL A 232 -4.99 -5.23 13.31
CA VAL A 232 -3.83 -4.93 14.15
C VAL A 232 -2.71 -4.39 13.26
N ASP A 233 -2.44 -3.09 13.33
CA ASP A 233 -1.30 -2.46 12.64
C ASP A 233 -0.03 -2.69 13.48
N THR A 234 0.95 -3.39 12.92
CA THR A 234 2.15 -3.82 13.65
C THR A 234 3.41 -3.25 13.02
N PRO A 235 4.52 -3.09 13.75
CA PRO A 235 5.77 -2.62 13.16
C PRO A 235 6.28 -3.58 12.08
N PRO A 236 7.18 -3.14 11.18
CA PRO A 236 7.78 -4.01 10.16
C PRO A 236 8.56 -5.17 10.78
N VAL A 237 8.54 -6.34 10.13
CA VAL A 237 9.08 -7.63 10.62
C VAL A 237 10.61 -7.61 10.72
N LEU A 238 11.31 -7.16 9.68
CA LEU A 238 12.77 -7.29 9.60
C LEU A 238 13.55 -6.39 10.58
N PRO A 239 13.18 -5.12 10.81
CA PRO A 239 13.96 -4.27 11.72
C PRO A 239 13.63 -4.53 13.20
N VAL A 240 12.47 -5.14 13.52
CA VAL A 240 12.05 -5.39 14.91
C VAL A 240 11.23 -6.66 15.05
N THR A 241 11.51 -7.42 16.11
CA THR A 241 10.85 -8.70 16.39
C THR A 241 9.41 -8.58 16.88
N ASP A 242 8.97 -7.38 17.30
CA ASP A 242 7.65 -7.11 17.89
C ASP A 242 6.47 -7.53 16.99
N SER A 243 6.66 -7.54 15.67
CA SER A 243 5.62 -7.98 14.72
C SER A 243 5.42 -9.50 14.75
N ALA A 244 6.51 -10.25 14.88
CA ALA A 244 6.48 -11.71 14.87
C ALA A 244 5.87 -12.29 16.16
N THR A 245 5.94 -11.55 17.28
CA THR A 245 5.37 -12.01 18.56
C THR A 245 3.85 -11.96 18.59
N ILE A 246 3.23 -11.12 17.77
CA ILE A 246 1.76 -10.96 17.68
C ILE A 246 1.14 -11.98 16.73
N ALA A 247 1.89 -12.39 15.71
CA ALA A 247 1.42 -13.24 14.63
C ALA A 247 0.77 -14.59 15.05
N PRO A 248 1.21 -15.26 16.13
CA PRO A 248 0.55 -16.47 16.62
C PRO A 248 -0.80 -16.22 17.28
N SER A 249 -1.07 -14.98 17.72
CA SER A 249 -2.27 -14.60 18.47
C SER A 249 -3.41 -14.06 17.59
N VAL A 250 -3.19 -13.98 16.26
CA VAL A 250 -4.19 -13.49 15.29
C VAL A 250 -4.69 -14.62 14.39
N ASP A 251 -5.86 -14.43 13.76
CA ASP A 251 -6.41 -15.43 12.84
C ASP A 251 -5.71 -15.44 11.47
N GLY A 252 -5.05 -14.34 11.11
CA GLY A 252 -4.33 -14.23 9.86
C GLY A 252 -3.42 -13.00 9.76
N VAL A 253 -2.38 -13.12 8.95
CA VAL A 253 -1.43 -12.05 8.65
C VAL A 253 -1.55 -11.64 7.19
N ILE A 254 -1.70 -10.33 6.95
CA ILE A 254 -1.52 -9.71 5.64
C ILE A 254 -0.14 -9.08 5.60
N LEU A 255 0.70 -9.54 4.66
CA LEU A 255 1.99 -8.94 4.39
C LEU A 255 1.84 -7.91 3.27
N VAL A 256 2.26 -6.66 3.52
CA VAL A 256 2.28 -5.61 2.50
C VAL A 256 3.69 -5.15 2.22
N PHE A 257 4.01 -4.97 0.94
CA PHE A 257 5.29 -4.38 0.53
C PHE A 257 5.16 -3.56 -0.75
N ARG A 258 6.08 -2.62 -0.93
CA ARG A 258 6.26 -1.91 -2.19
C ARG A 258 7.22 -2.66 -3.10
N LEU A 259 6.97 -2.59 -4.40
CA LEU A 259 7.91 -3.12 -5.38
C LEU A 259 9.13 -2.19 -5.45
N THR A 260 10.24 -2.68 -4.93
CA THR A 260 11.56 -2.03 -4.99
C THR A 260 12.61 -3.04 -5.43
N LYS A 261 13.82 -2.56 -5.77
CA LYS A 261 14.96 -3.42 -6.17
C LYS A 261 15.33 -4.50 -5.14
N HIS A 262 14.96 -4.32 -3.86
CA HIS A 262 15.27 -5.26 -2.78
C HIS A 262 14.02 -5.89 -2.16
N SER A 263 12.84 -5.66 -2.74
CA SER A 263 11.57 -6.17 -2.20
C SER A 263 11.50 -7.70 -2.16
N LYS A 264 12.08 -8.42 -3.12
CA LYS A 264 12.05 -9.89 -3.14
C LYS A 264 12.81 -10.54 -2.00
N PRO A 265 14.12 -10.28 -1.79
CA PRO A 265 14.84 -10.91 -0.68
C PRO A 265 14.24 -10.54 0.68
N HIS A 266 13.79 -9.29 0.85
CA HIS A 266 13.21 -8.84 2.12
C HIS A 266 11.84 -9.49 2.37
N ALA A 267 10.97 -9.59 1.35
CA ALA A 267 9.69 -10.28 1.48
C ALA A 267 9.87 -11.76 1.78
N MET A 268 10.82 -12.44 1.14
CA MET A 268 11.15 -13.83 1.43
C MET A 268 11.61 -14.02 2.88
N GLN A 269 12.51 -13.14 3.36
CA GLN A 269 12.98 -13.18 4.74
C GLN A 269 11.83 -12.94 5.73
N ALA A 270 10.97 -11.95 5.47
CA ALA A 270 9.84 -11.63 6.35
C ALA A 270 8.84 -12.78 6.45
N ILE A 271 8.55 -13.46 5.33
CA ILE A 271 7.71 -14.66 5.35
C ILE A 271 8.36 -15.77 6.16
N GLN A 272 9.66 -16.01 5.98
CA GLN A 272 10.37 -17.03 6.74
C GLN A 272 10.31 -16.73 8.25
N GLU A 273 10.46 -15.48 8.67
CA GLU A 273 10.32 -15.05 10.07
C GLU A 273 8.90 -15.27 10.62
N LEU A 274 7.87 -14.96 9.82
CA LEU A 274 6.48 -15.21 10.17
C LEU A 274 6.14 -16.72 10.24
N GLU A 275 6.65 -17.53 9.32
CA GLU A 275 6.46 -18.97 9.30
C GLU A 275 7.16 -19.65 10.49
N MET A 276 8.34 -19.19 10.89
CA MET A 276 9.07 -19.72 12.06
C MET A 276 8.28 -19.60 13.36
N VAL A 277 7.44 -18.57 13.49
CA VAL A 277 6.55 -18.37 14.65
C VAL A 277 5.17 -19.00 14.47
N GLY A 278 4.92 -19.68 13.35
CA GLY A 278 3.65 -20.36 13.07
C GLY A 278 2.52 -19.43 12.60
N ALA A 279 2.86 -18.26 12.03
CA ALA A 279 1.87 -17.32 11.52
C ALA A 279 1.08 -17.88 10.31
N ARG A 280 -0.23 -17.68 10.29
CA ARG A 280 -1.07 -17.97 9.12
C ARG A 280 -1.09 -16.76 8.17
N ILE A 281 -0.28 -16.78 7.12
CA ILE A 281 -0.30 -15.72 6.10
C ILE A 281 -1.52 -15.90 5.20
N VAL A 282 -2.49 -14.99 5.30
CA VAL A 282 -3.76 -15.07 4.54
C VAL A 282 -3.69 -14.33 3.19
N GLY A 283 -2.68 -13.49 2.99
CA GLY A 283 -2.45 -12.87 1.70
C GLY A 283 -1.35 -11.83 1.68
N VAL A 284 -0.94 -11.49 0.45
CA VAL A 284 0.04 -10.44 0.17
C VAL A 284 -0.64 -9.27 -0.53
N VAL A 285 -0.32 -8.05 -0.12
CA VAL A 285 -0.74 -6.83 -0.80
C VAL A 285 0.48 -6.13 -1.39
N VAL A 286 0.42 -5.86 -2.69
CA VAL A 286 1.47 -5.12 -3.39
C VAL A 286 1.08 -3.65 -3.41
N ASN A 287 1.86 -2.80 -2.76
CA ASN A 287 1.57 -1.37 -2.63
C ASN A 287 2.38 -0.52 -3.62
N GLY A 288 1.82 0.63 -4.00
CA GLY A 288 2.50 1.63 -4.84
C GLY A 288 2.65 1.21 -6.31
N VAL A 289 1.70 0.43 -6.84
CA VAL A 289 1.76 -0.01 -8.24
C VAL A 289 1.50 1.19 -9.17
N GLY A 290 2.51 1.59 -9.94
CA GLY A 290 2.42 2.62 -10.98
C GLY A 290 2.37 2.01 -12.39
N SER A 291 1.89 2.79 -13.36
CA SER A 291 1.77 2.40 -14.78
C SER A 291 3.12 2.12 -15.47
N ASN A 292 4.23 2.60 -14.90
CA ASN A 292 5.60 2.43 -15.43
C ASN A 292 6.44 1.41 -14.64
N SER A 293 5.85 0.62 -13.75
CA SER A 293 6.60 -0.20 -12.78
C SER A 293 7.29 -1.44 -13.36
N GLY A 294 7.15 -1.73 -14.67
CA GLY A 294 7.67 -2.97 -15.30
C GLY A 294 7.05 -4.26 -14.74
N TYR A 295 6.17 -4.14 -13.74
CA TYR A 295 5.47 -5.21 -13.09
C TYR A 295 4.20 -5.53 -13.87
N ASN A 296 4.15 -6.75 -14.41
CA ASN A 296 2.98 -7.22 -15.14
C ASN A 296 1.99 -7.82 -14.12
N TYR A 297 1.04 -7.01 -13.69
CA TYR A 297 -0.16 -7.53 -13.04
C TYR A 297 -1.10 -8.01 -14.14
N GLY A 298 -1.19 -9.34 -14.32
CA GLY A 298 -1.84 -10.02 -15.45
C GLY A 298 -3.20 -9.46 -15.87
N SER A 299 -3.17 -8.42 -16.69
CA SER A 299 -4.32 -7.65 -17.20
C SER A 299 -5.13 -8.43 -18.25
N SER A 300 -5.16 -9.76 -18.18
CA SER A 300 -5.75 -10.59 -19.23
C SER A 300 -6.77 -11.62 -18.78
N GLU A 301 -7.07 -11.81 -17.48
CA GLU A 301 -7.96 -12.93 -17.11
C GLU A 301 -9.00 -12.69 -15.99
N TYR A 302 -8.97 -11.56 -15.27
CA TYR A 302 -10.06 -11.19 -14.34
C TYR A 302 -10.48 -9.73 -14.51
N GLY A 303 -11.07 -9.44 -15.66
CA GLY A 303 -11.84 -8.23 -15.84
C GLY A 303 -13.14 -8.30 -15.05
N TYR A 304 -13.26 -7.53 -13.96
CA TYR A 304 -14.56 -7.02 -13.56
C TYR A 304 -14.86 -5.74 -14.36
N ARG A 305 -15.63 -5.99 -15.42
CA ARG A 305 -16.33 -5.06 -16.29
C ARG A 305 -17.18 -4.09 -15.46
N TYR A 306 -16.70 -2.88 -15.17
CA TYR A 306 -17.54 -1.69 -14.97
C TYR A 306 -16.73 -0.43 -15.29
N GLY A 307 -17.06 0.23 -16.41
CA GLY A 307 -16.44 1.51 -16.75
C GLY A 307 -16.27 1.82 -18.25
N SER A 308 -16.98 1.14 -19.16
CA SER A 308 -17.09 1.60 -20.54
C SER A 308 -18.57 1.66 -20.90
N GLY A 309 -19.18 2.83 -20.71
CA GLY A 309 -20.62 2.99 -20.89
C GLY A 309 -21.22 4.20 -20.18
N TYR A 310 -20.54 5.36 -20.18
CA TYR A 310 -21.26 6.63 -20.03
C TYR A 310 -21.02 7.45 -21.28
N GLY A 311 -21.94 7.25 -22.23
CA GLY A 311 -22.17 8.21 -23.29
C GLY A 311 -22.38 9.58 -22.66
N ARG A 312 -21.61 10.54 -23.17
CA ARG A 312 -21.76 11.97 -22.98
C ARG A 312 -23.19 12.37 -23.37
N TYR A 313 -24.10 12.37 -22.41
CA TYR A 313 -25.31 13.17 -22.50
C TYR A 313 -24.96 14.55 -21.95
N GLU A 314 -24.64 15.46 -22.86
CA GLU A 314 -24.66 16.89 -22.61
C GLU A 314 -26.08 17.25 -22.14
N TYR A 315 -26.22 17.57 -20.85
CA TYR A 315 -27.34 18.35 -20.38
C TYR A 315 -27.18 19.74 -20.98
N ARG A 316 -27.86 19.95 -22.12
CA ARG A 316 -28.06 21.26 -22.69
C ARG A 316 -29.14 21.94 -21.85
N ASP A 317 -28.71 22.76 -20.90
CA ASP A 317 -29.57 23.68 -20.16
C ASP A 317 -30.30 24.58 -21.17
N LYS A 318 -31.51 24.18 -21.52
CA LYS A 318 -32.55 24.99 -22.12
C LYS A 318 -33.83 24.56 -21.43
N ASP A 319 -34.13 25.24 -20.34
CA ASP A 319 -35.43 25.86 -20.10
C ASP A 319 -35.42 26.42 -18.67
N GLU A 320 -34.85 27.63 -18.53
CA GLU A 320 -35.22 28.50 -17.42
C GLU A 320 -36.72 28.80 -17.51
N PRO A 321 -37.51 28.58 -16.45
CA PRO A 321 -38.89 29.00 -16.43
C PRO A 321 -38.95 30.53 -16.43
N LYS A 322 -39.50 31.11 -17.51
CA LYS A 322 -39.74 32.55 -17.66
C LYS A 322 -40.53 33.08 -16.46
N LYS A 323 -40.02 34.14 -15.83
CA LYS A 323 -40.74 34.93 -14.83
C LYS A 323 -42.09 35.42 -15.42
N PRO A 324 -43.18 35.43 -14.63
CA PRO A 324 -44.47 35.91 -15.10
C PRO A 324 -44.37 37.39 -15.49
N ARG A 325 -44.89 37.74 -16.67
CA ARG A 325 -45.07 39.14 -17.08
C ARG A 325 -46.10 39.80 -16.15
N THR A 326 -45.70 40.88 -15.50
CA THR A 326 -46.60 41.83 -14.85
C THR A 326 -47.53 42.43 -15.89
N VAL A 327 -48.83 42.27 -15.70
CA VAL A 327 -49.87 42.87 -16.54
C VAL A 327 -50.17 44.24 -15.96
N ASP A 328 -49.88 45.31 -16.69
CA ASP A 328 -50.29 46.65 -16.31
C ASP A 328 -51.82 46.80 -16.43
N PRO A 329 -52.48 47.51 -15.50
CA PRO A 329 -53.93 47.63 -15.48
C PRO A 329 -54.44 48.51 -16.65
N PRO A 330 -55.67 48.25 -17.15
CA PRO A 330 -56.21 48.95 -18.31
C PRO A 330 -56.50 50.43 -18.02
N GLU A 331 -56.07 51.31 -18.92
CA GLU A 331 -56.45 52.72 -18.97
C GLU A 331 -57.98 52.86 -19.06
N GLN A 332 -58.55 53.59 -18.11
CA GLN A 332 -59.93 54.04 -18.15
C GLN A 332 -60.03 55.43 -18.78
N ARG A 333 -60.95 55.54 -19.74
CA ARG A 333 -61.69 56.72 -20.27
C ARG A 333 -61.03 57.57 -21.36
N ALA A 334 -61.70 57.68 -22.51
CA ALA A 334 -62.69 58.74 -22.76
C ALA A 334 -63.36 58.53 -24.14
N GLY A 335 -64.70 58.66 -24.20
CA GLY A 335 -65.50 58.61 -25.42
C GLY A 335 -66.74 57.74 -25.28
#